data_AF-A0A1V5W386-F1
#
_entry.id   AF-A0A1V5W386-F1
#
_cell.length_a   1.000
_cell.length_b   1.000
_cell.length_c   1.000
_cell.angle_alpha   90.00
_cell.angle_beta   90.00
_cell.angle_gamma   90.00
#
_symmetry.space_group_name_H-M   'P 1'
#
loop_
_entity.id
_entity.type
_entity.pdbx_description
1 polymer ?
#
loop_
_entity_poly.entity_id
_entity_poly.type
_entity_poly.pdbx_seq_one_letter_code
_entity_poly.pdbx_strand_id
1 'polypeptide(L)'
;MIKEQIQFYATIGTVLVSVVAILFSYFFNTKLLKQKKYEDEKKQILESLFYLYGPIKQYLNKSRDLYIRFRSDKPEDFRTILAIANGIEFSQNDKILLEEIIAIGTKIEDLIITKAGLIDDIKLREDYYPKFLSHTTLLRHLYNGSIKGEPDRFKDDLFPRGIEDETERRINELYQKLEVLNKLS
;
A
#
# COMPACT_ATOMS: atom_id res chain seq x y z
N MET A 1 8.02 -67.78 -30.60
CA MET A 1 7.95 -68.02 -29.14
C MET A 1 8.91 -67.19 -28.30
N ILE A 2 10.23 -67.49 -28.19
CA ILE A 2 11.12 -66.74 -27.25
C ILE A 2 11.25 -65.25 -27.62
N LYS A 3 11.41 -64.91 -28.91
CA LYS A 3 11.50 -63.50 -29.36
C LYS A 3 10.22 -62.70 -29.12
N GLU A 4 9.05 -63.32 -29.26
CA GLU A 4 7.75 -62.67 -29.03
C GLU A 4 7.52 -62.40 -27.54
N GLN A 5 7.94 -63.33 -26.66
CA GLN A 5 7.88 -63.10 -25.21
C GLN A 5 8.80 -61.95 -24.79
N ILE A 6 10.02 -61.88 -25.33
CA ILE A 6 10.95 -60.78 -25.04
C ILE A 6 10.38 -59.43 -25.50
N GLN A 7 9.80 -59.37 -26.70
CA GLN A 7 9.15 -58.14 -27.21
C GLN A 7 7.92 -57.73 -26.38
N PHE A 8 7.14 -58.71 -25.90
CA PHE A 8 6.00 -58.46 -25.03
C PHE A 8 6.44 -57.85 -23.68
N TYR A 9 7.45 -58.43 -23.02
CA TYR A 9 7.99 -57.88 -21.77
C TYR A 9 8.62 -56.51 -21.94
N ALA A 10 9.34 -56.27 -23.06
CA ALA A 10 9.92 -54.96 -23.37
C ALA A 10 8.82 -53.88 -23.57
N THR A 11 7.72 -54.24 -24.24
CA THR A 11 6.59 -53.33 -24.47
C THR A 11 5.89 -52.99 -23.15
N ILE A 12 5.58 -54.00 -22.32
CA ILE A 12 4.98 -53.79 -20.99
C ILE A 12 5.89 -52.95 -20.10
N GLY A 13 7.20 -53.22 -20.11
CA GLY A 13 8.18 -52.44 -19.36
C GLY A 13 8.19 -50.97 -19.77
N THR A 14 8.14 -50.69 -21.07
CA THR A 14 8.12 -49.31 -21.59
C THR A 14 6.83 -48.57 -21.20
N VAL A 15 5.68 -49.23 -21.27
CA VAL A 15 4.39 -48.67 -20.85
C VAL A 15 4.39 -48.37 -19.35
N LEU A 16 4.88 -49.30 -18.51
CA LEU A 16 4.97 -49.09 -17.06
C LEU A 16 5.89 -47.91 -16.71
N VAL A 17 7.08 -47.84 -17.30
CA VAL A 17 8.01 -46.71 -17.08
C VAL A 17 7.37 -45.39 -17.50
N SER A 18 6.64 -45.37 -18.62
CA SER A 18 5.95 -44.17 -19.09
C SER A 18 4.84 -43.72 -18.13
N VAL A 19 4.03 -44.65 -17.62
CA VAL A 19 2.98 -44.35 -16.64
C VAL A 19 3.58 -43.83 -15.33
N VAL A 20 4.64 -44.48 -14.83
CA VAL A 20 5.34 -44.03 -13.61
C VAL A 20 5.94 -42.64 -13.81
N ALA A 21 6.56 -42.36 -14.96
CA ALA A 21 7.11 -41.04 -15.28
C ALA A 21 6.02 -39.96 -15.35
N ILE A 22 4.85 -40.25 -15.92
CA ILE A 22 3.71 -39.32 -15.97
C ILE A 22 3.19 -39.04 -14.55
N LEU A 23 2.99 -40.07 -13.73
CA LEU A 23 2.53 -39.90 -12.34
C LEU A 23 3.53 -39.10 -11.50
N PHE A 24 4.82 -39.40 -11.64
CA PHE A 24 5.88 -38.68 -10.95
C PHE A 24 5.96 -37.22 -11.41
N SER A 25 5.87 -36.97 -12.72
CA SER A 25 5.84 -35.62 -13.29
C SER A 25 4.63 -34.82 -12.80
N TYR A 26 3.44 -35.43 -12.75
CA TYR A 26 2.24 -34.79 -12.22
C TYR A 26 2.41 -34.39 -10.74
N PHE A 27 2.92 -35.29 -9.90
CA PHE A 27 3.15 -35.02 -8.49
C PHE A 27 4.23 -33.95 -8.27
N PHE A 28 5.33 -34.02 -9.02
CA PHE A 28 6.42 -33.04 -8.93
C PHE A 28 5.97 -31.65 -9.41
N ASN A 29 5.28 -31.58 -10.55
CA ASN A 29 4.79 -30.32 -11.11
C ASN A 29 3.78 -29.64 -10.19
N THR A 30 2.87 -30.39 -9.56
CA THR A 30 1.90 -29.81 -8.63
C THR A 30 2.57 -29.22 -7.38
N LYS A 31 3.57 -29.91 -6.81
CA LYS A 31 4.36 -29.38 -5.69
C LYS A 31 5.15 -28.12 -6.09
N LEU A 32 5.80 -28.15 -7.25
CA LEU A 32 6.57 -27.02 -7.79
C LEU A 32 5.69 -25.80 -8.04
N LEU A 33 4.50 -25.98 -8.64
CA LEU A 33 3.54 -24.90 -8.87
C LEU A 33 3.06 -24.27 -7.56
N LYS A 34 2.82 -25.10 -6.53
CA LYS A 34 2.42 -24.62 -5.20
C LYS A 34 3.52 -23.80 -4.54
N GLN A 35 4.77 -24.27 -4.59
CA GLN A 35 5.92 -23.53 -4.05
C GLN A 35 6.11 -22.20 -4.78
N LYS A 36 6.07 -22.21 -6.11
CA LYS A 36 6.19 -20.99 -6.93
C LYS A 36 5.09 -19.98 -6.59
N LYS A 37 3.85 -20.44 -6.40
CA LYS A 37 2.74 -19.59 -5.96
C LYS A 37 3.03 -18.92 -4.61
N TYR A 38 3.60 -19.64 -3.65
CA TYR A 38 3.97 -19.06 -2.35
C TYR A 38 5.11 -18.05 -2.49
N GLU A 39 6.11 -18.32 -3.31
CA GLU A 39 7.21 -17.38 -3.58
C GLU A 39 6.69 -16.09 -4.24
N ASP A 40 5.82 -16.20 -5.24
CA ASP A 40 5.19 -15.06 -5.91
C ASP A 40 4.34 -14.24 -4.93
N GLU A 41 3.57 -14.90 -4.06
CA GLU A 41 2.76 -14.22 -3.05
C GLU A 41 3.61 -13.51 -1.98
N LYS A 42 4.68 -14.15 -1.50
CA LYS A 42 5.66 -13.50 -0.60
C LYS A 42 6.28 -12.28 -1.25
N LYS A 43 6.67 -12.38 -2.52
CA LYS A 43 7.25 -11.28 -3.28
C LYS A 43 6.29 -10.09 -3.36
N GLN A 44 5.02 -10.33 -3.70
CA GLN A 44 4.00 -9.28 -3.74
C GLN A 44 3.82 -8.60 -2.38
N ILE A 45 3.74 -9.38 -1.30
CA ILE A 45 3.62 -8.83 0.07
C ILE A 45 4.82 -7.94 0.41
N LEU A 46 6.04 -8.40 0.12
CA LEU A 46 7.26 -7.64 0.38
C LEU A 46 7.31 -6.36 -0.47
N GLU A 47 6.88 -6.41 -1.73
CA GLU A 47 6.77 -5.24 -2.59
C GLU A 47 5.79 -4.21 -2.01
N SER A 48 4.59 -4.62 -1.59
CA SER A 48 3.62 -3.73 -0.95
C SER A 48 4.15 -3.13 0.36
N LEU A 49 4.84 -3.92 1.20
CA LEU A 49 5.42 -3.45 2.45
C LEU A 49 6.53 -2.42 2.21
N PHE A 50 7.48 -2.70 1.32
CA PHE A 50 8.67 -1.87 1.15
C PHE A 50 8.47 -0.66 0.25
N TYR A 51 7.64 -0.78 -0.80
CA TYR A 51 7.51 0.28 -1.80
C TYR A 51 6.25 1.13 -1.65
N LEU A 52 5.27 0.71 -0.83
CA LEU A 52 4.03 1.45 -0.65
C LEU A 52 3.77 1.74 0.84
N TYR A 53 3.40 0.73 1.63
CA TYR A 53 2.86 0.96 2.97
C TYR A 53 3.91 1.45 3.97
N GLY A 54 5.14 0.93 3.92
CA GLY A 54 6.24 1.38 4.76
C GLY A 54 6.56 2.87 4.56
N PRO A 55 6.85 3.32 3.33
CA PRO A 55 7.05 4.73 3.01
C PRO A 55 5.87 5.63 3.41
N ILE A 56 4.62 5.23 3.11
CA ILE A 56 3.42 5.98 3.51
C ILE A 56 3.37 6.16 5.03
N LYS A 57 3.58 5.10 5.81
CA LYS A 57 3.59 5.19 7.28
C LYS A 57 4.64 6.19 7.79
N GLN A 58 5.85 6.16 7.24
CA GLN A 58 6.92 7.09 7.64
C GLN A 58 6.55 8.55 7.33
N TYR A 59 5.98 8.80 6.15
CA TYR A 59 5.54 10.14 5.76
C TYR A 59 4.37 10.63 6.60
N LEU A 60 3.37 9.79 6.86
CA LEU A 60 2.24 10.13 7.72
C LEU A 60 2.70 10.50 9.14
N ASN A 61 3.58 9.70 9.74
CA ASN A 61 4.14 9.99 11.06
C ASN A 61 4.90 11.32 11.08
N LYS A 62 5.76 11.56 10.09
CA LYS A 62 6.49 12.84 9.99
C LYS A 62 5.54 14.02 9.83
N SER A 63 4.53 13.90 8.97
CA SER A 63 3.51 14.94 8.75
C SER A 63 2.74 15.25 10.03
N ARG A 64 2.33 14.21 10.78
CA ARG A 64 1.66 14.34 12.07
C ARG A 64 2.52 15.10 13.08
N ASP A 65 3.79 14.73 13.23
CA ASP A 65 4.69 15.34 14.20
C ASP A 65 4.98 16.82 13.87
N LEU A 66 5.07 17.17 12.59
CA LEU A 66 5.15 18.56 12.13
C LEU A 66 3.84 19.32 12.40
N TYR A 67 2.69 18.69 12.14
CA TYR A 67 1.39 19.29 12.38
C TYR A 67 1.15 19.58 13.87
N ILE A 68 1.59 18.69 14.77
CA ILE A 68 1.53 18.92 16.23
C ILE A 68 2.30 20.18 16.61
N ARG A 69 3.50 20.39 16.05
CA ARG A 69 4.32 21.59 16.31
C ARG A 69 3.64 22.84 15.74
N PHE A 70 3.16 22.76 14.50
CA PHE A 70 2.41 23.83 13.85
C PHE A 70 1.16 24.22 14.64
N ARG A 71 0.47 23.28 15.29
CA ARG A 71 -0.75 23.58 16.08
C ARG A 71 -0.52 23.96 17.54
N SER A 72 0.73 23.92 18.03
CA SER A 72 1.02 24.02 19.46
C SER A 72 0.55 25.32 20.13
N ASP A 73 0.46 26.42 19.37
CA ASP A 73 0.04 27.74 19.81
C ASP A 73 -1.36 28.14 19.31
N LYS A 74 -2.11 27.20 18.72
CA LYS A 74 -3.39 27.45 18.05
C LYS A 74 -4.56 26.90 18.86
N PRO A 75 -5.77 27.47 18.73
CA PRO A 75 -6.97 26.96 19.38
C PRO A 75 -7.26 25.49 19.07
N GLU A 76 -7.98 24.81 19.97
CA GLU A 76 -8.32 23.39 19.81
C GLU A 76 -9.19 23.12 18.58
N ASP A 77 -10.04 24.07 18.20
CA ASP A 77 -10.90 24.03 17.02
C ASP A 77 -10.24 24.58 15.74
N PHE A 78 -8.94 24.93 15.79
CA PHE A 78 -8.21 25.46 14.66
C PHE A 78 -8.24 24.51 13.46
N ARG A 79 -8.67 25.03 12.30
CA ARG A 79 -8.67 24.31 11.01
C ARG A 79 -7.81 25.06 10.00
N THR A 80 -6.70 24.45 9.60
CA THR A 80 -5.70 25.05 8.70
C THR A 80 -6.31 25.54 7.39
N ILE A 81 -7.15 24.72 6.74
CA ILE A 81 -7.79 25.06 5.47
C ILE A 81 -8.70 26.29 5.62
N LEU A 82 -9.50 26.36 6.68
CA LEU A 82 -10.35 27.53 6.95
C LEU A 82 -9.53 28.76 7.30
N ALA A 83 -8.44 28.60 8.07
CA ALA A 83 -7.53 29.68 8.41
C ALA A 83 -6.91 30.30 7.15
N ILE A 84 -6.39 29.47 6.23
CA ILE A 84 -5.84 29.95 4.95
C ILE A 84 -6.94 30.58 4.09
N ALA A 85 -8.12 29.95 3.98
CA ALA A 85 -9.23 30.47 3.18
C ALA A 85 -9.76 31.83 3.68
N ASN A 86 -9.70 32.07 4.99
CA ASN A 86 -10.03 33.35 5.63
C ASN A 86 -8.90 34.41 5.53
N GLY A 87 -7.77 34.08 4.91
CA GLY A 87 -6.65 34.99 4.75
C GLY A 87 -5.84 35.23 6.02
N ILE A 88 -5.84 34.27 6.97
CA ILE A 88 -4.98 34.37 8.16
C ILE A 88 -3.51 34.34 7.72
N GLU A 89 -2.74 35.33 8.16
CA GLU A 89 -1.30 35.36 7.94
C GLU A 89 -0.57 34.49 8.95
N PHE A 90 0.21 33.54 8.44
CA PHE A 90 1.07 32.68 9.25
C PHE A 90 2.43 33.32 9.49
N SER A 91 3.01 33.02 10.66
CA SER A 91 4.41 33.34 10.96
C SER A 91 5.35 32.65 9.95
N GLN A 92 6.60 33.13 9.84
CA GLN A 92 7.56 32.49 8.95
C GLN A 92 7.84 31.03 9.34
N ASN A 93 7.88 30.73 10.64
CA ASN A 93 8.06 29.36 11.14
C ASN A 93 6.88 28.46 10.75
N ASP A 94 5.65 28.97 10.91
CA ASP A 94 4.44 28.23 10.52
C ASP A 94 4.37 27.97 9.02
N LYS A 95 4.76 28.94 8.20
CA LYS A 95 4.87 28.78 6.74
C LYS A 95 5.81 27.64 6.37
N ILE A 96 7.01 27.61 6.96
CA ILE A 96 7.99 26.53 6.73
C ILE A 96 7.43 25.16 7.14
N LEU A 97 6.74 25.08 8.29
CA LEU A 97 6.12 23.83 8.73
C LEU A 97 5.01 23.37 7.76
N LEU A 98 4.17 24.30 7.30
CA LEU A 98 3.11 24.01 6.33
C LEU A 98 3.66 23.58 4.97
N GLU A 99 4.72 24.22 4.48
CA GLU A 99 5.41 23.84 3.24
C GLU A 99 5.93 22.40 3.31
N GLU A 100 6.57 22.02 4.41
CA GLU A 100 7.06 20.66 4.59
C GLU A 100 5.91 19.65 4.70
N ILE A 101 4.81 19.99 5.39
CA ILE A 101 3.60 19.14 5.45
C ILE A 101 3.01 18.93 4.04
N ILE A 102 2.89 19.99 3.24
CA ILE A 102 2.40 19.92 1.85
C ILE A 102 3.36 19.10 0.96
N ALA A 103 4.67 19.26 1.14
CA ALA A 103 5.67 18.49 0.41
C ALA A 103 5.59 17.00 0.75
N ILE A 104 5.40 16.65 2.02
CA ILE A 104 5.17 15.27 2.45
C ILE A 104 3.87 14.72 1.86
N GLY A 105 2.79 15.50 1.89
CA GLY A 105 1.51 15.11 1.28
C GLY A 105 1.65 14.79 -0.20
N THR A 106 2.44 15.58 -0.94
CA THR A 106 2.74 15.35 -2.36
C THR A 106 3.52 14.05 -2.58
N LYS A 107 4.44 13.68 -1.66
CA LYS A 107 5.16 12.39 -1.73
C LYS A 107 4.22 11.20 -1.48
N ILE A 108 3.27 11.33 -0.57
CA ILE A 108 2.25 10.30 -0.33
C ILE A 108 1.33 10.17 -1.55
N GLU A 109 0.91 11.30 -2.13
CA GLU A 109 0.12 11.33 -3.38
C GLU A 109 0.83 10.58 -4.51
N ASP A 110 2.12 10.85 -4.73
CA ASP A 110 2.92 10.16 -5.74
C ASP A 110 3.00 8.65 -5.49
N LEU A 111 3.20 8.21 -4.24
CA LEU A 111 3.18 6.79 -3.89
C LEU A 111 1.83 6.14 -4.19
N ILE A 112 0.72 6.79 -3.81
CA ILE A 112 -0.63 6.25 -4.05
C ILE A 112 -0.90 6.11 -5.55
N ILE A 113 -0.53 7.10 -6.36
CA ILE A 113 -0.78 7.12 -7.80
C ILE A 113 0.15 6.13 -8.52
N THR A 114 1.46 6.22 -8.29
CA THR A 114 2.46 5.43 -9.03
C THR A 114 2.50 3.96 -8.60
N LYS A 115 2.07 3.65 -7.37
CA LYS A 115 2.02 2.29 -6.82
C LYS A 115 0.57 1.82 -6.59
N ALA A 116 -0.40 2.37 -7.30
CA ALA A 116 -1.81 2.00 -7.17
C ALA A 116 -2.07 0.50 -7.29
N GLY A 117 -1.30 -0.22 -8.12
CA GLY A 117 -1.39 -1.68 -8.27
C GLY A 117 -0.98 -2.49 -7.03
N LEU A 118 -0.26 -1.88 -6.09
CA LEU A 118 0.14 -2.51 -4.81
C LEU A 118 -0.88 -2.24 -3.68
N ILE A 119 -1.86 -1.35 -3.90
CA ILE A 119 -2.90 -1.04 -2.93
C ILE A 119 -3.95 -2.14 -3.01
N ASP A 120 -3.92 -3.12 -2.11
CA ASP A 120 -4.88 -4.24 -2.11
C ASP A 120 -6.00 -4.08 -1.07
N ASP A 121 -5.83 -3.16 -0.12
CA ASP A 121 -6.81 -2.85 0.90
C ASP A 121 -7.92 -1.94 0.38
N ILE A 122 -9.15 -2.44 0.40
CA ILE A 122 -10.34 -1.73 -0.12
C ILE A 122 -10.62 -0.46 0.69
N LYS A 123 -10.50 -0.53 2.02
CA LYS A 123 -10.83 0.59 2.90
C LYS A 123 -9.85 1.74 2.69
N LEU A 124 -8.54 1.45 2.60
CA LEU A 124 -7.54 2.46 2.24
C LEU A 124 -7.80 3.04 0.85
N ARG A 125 -8.10 2.18 -0.15
CA ARG A 125 -8.30 2.59 -1.55
C ARG A 125 -9.54 3.47 -1.74
N GLU A 126 -10.64 3.13 -1.10
CA GLU A 126 -11.95 3.74 -1.39
C GLU A 126 -12.33 4.81 -0.36
N ASP A 127 -11.92 4.66 0.91
CA ASP A 127 -12.37 5.56 1.99
C ASP A 127 -11.33 6.58 2.42
N TYR A 128 -10.04 6.19 2.50
CA TYR A 128 -9.00 7.03 3.10
C TYR A 128 -8.19 7.80 2.07
N TYR A 129 -7.61 7.12 1.08
CA TYR A 129 -6.74 7.75 0.08
C TYR A 129 -7.46 8.82 -0.75
N PRO A 130 -8.70 8.63 -1.24
CA PRO A 130 -9.38 9.69 -2.00
C PRO A 130 -9.59 10.97 -1.17
N LYS A 131 -9.93 10.83 0.12
CA LYS A 131 -10.09 11.95 1.05
C LYS A 131 -8.75 12.63 1.34
N PHE A 132 -7.69 11.84 1.57
CA PHE A 132 -6.34 12.35 1.78
C PHE A 132 -5.84 13.15 0.58
N LEU A 133 -6.02 12.61 -0.64
CA LEU A 133 -5.62 13.25 -1.89
C LEU A 133 -6.37 14.57 -2.10
N SER A 134 -7.68 14.57 -1.85
CA SER A 134 -8.53 15.77 -1.95
C SER A 134 -8.08 16.84 -0.96
N HIS A 135 -7.91 16.45 0.32
CA HIS A 135 -7.47 17.35 1.38
C HIS A 135 -6.10 17.98 1.09
N THR A 136 -5.13 17.14 0.70
CA THR A 136 -3.75 17.60 0.41
C THR A 136 -3.72 18.53 -0.80
N THR A 137 -4.49 18.19 -1.85
CA THR A 137 -4.62 19.02 -3.06
C THR A 137 -5.23 20.37 -2.72
N LEU A 138 -6.31 20.39 -1.94
CA LEU A 138 -6.96 21.62 -1.51
C LEU A 138 -6.04 22.48 -0.66
N LEU A 139 -5.38 21.89 0.35
CA LEU A 139 -4.41 22.58 1.20
C LEU A 139 -3.30 23.23 0.37
N ARG A 140 -2.73 22.50 -0.58
CA ARG A 140 -1.69 22.99 -1.51
C ARG A 140 -2.19 24.18 -2.35
N HIS A 141 -3.39 24.08 -2.92
CA HIS A 141 -3.93 25.17 -3.75
C HIS A 141 -4.28 26.42 -2.95
N LEU A 142 -4.85 26.27 -1.75
CA LEU A 142 -5.13 27.38 -0.84
C LEU A 142 -3.83 28.05 -0.39
N TYR A 143 -2.83 27.26 0.02
CA TYR A 143 -1.52 27.77 0.45
C TYR A 143 -0.82 28.56 -0.66
N ASN A 144 -0.83 28.04 -1.88
CA ASN A 144 -0.25 28.71 -3.05
C ASN A 144 -1.09 29.89 -3.57
N GLY A 145 -2.26 30.14 -2.98
CA GLY A 145 -3.17 31.20 -3.40
C GLY A 145 -3.83 30.97 -4.76
N SER A 146 -3.79 29.74 -5.30
CA SER A 146 -4.47 29.36 -6.54
C SER A 146 -5.99 29.27 -6.38
N ILE A 147 -6.45 29.04 -5.15
CA ILE A 147 -7.86 29.09 -4.73
C ILE A 147 -7.95 30.11 -3.59
N LYS A 148 -8.93 31.01 -3.63
CA LYS A 148 -9.18 32.03 -2.59
C LYS A 148 -10.68 32.33 -2.48
N GLY A 149 -11.09 32.77 -1.29
CA GLY A 149 -12.48 33.08 -0.99
C GLY A 149 -13.33 31.82 -0.81
N GLU A 150 -14.49 31.97 -0.17
CA GLU A 150 -15.47 30.88 0.08
C GLU A 150 -15.08 29.84 1.15
N PRO A 151 -14.69 30.26 2.37
CA PRO A 151 -14.37 29.35 3.48
C PRO A 151 -15.52 28.36 3.79
N ASP A 152 -16.77 28.78 3.53
CA ASP A 152 -17.96 27.95 3.73
C ASP A 152 -17.95 26.67 2.89
N ARG A 153 -17.35 26.68 1.69
CA ARG A 153 -17.27 25.50 0.83
C ARG A 153 -16.31 24.43 1.35
N PHE A 154 -15.41 24.80 2.26
CA PHE A 154 -14.37 23.92 2.78
C PHE A 154 -14.62 23.50 4.23
N LYS A 155 -15.79 23.80 4.80
CA LYS A 155 -16.13 23.49 6.20
C LYS A 155 -16.08 21.99 6.51
N ASP A 156 -16.46 21.17 5.54
CA ASP A 156 -16.50 19.72 5.68
C ASP A 156 -15.21 19.04 5.21
N ASP A 157 -14.26 19.80 4.65
CA ASP A 157 -12.97 19.25 4.26
C ASP A 157 -12.14 18.96 5.52
N LEU A 158 -11.94 17.68 5.77
CA LEU A 158 -11.26 17.17 6.94
C LEU A 158 -10.21 16.15 6.51
N PHE A 159 -9.02 16.28 7.10
CA PHE A 159 -8.02 15.25 7.02
C PHE A 159 -8.62 13.91 7.48
N PRO A 160 -8.44 12.81 6.74
CA PRO A 160 -9.08 11.54 7.06
C PRO A 160 -8.47 10.93 8.32
N ARG A 161 -9.11 11.19 9.47
CA ARG A 161 -8.67 10.69 10.78
C ARG A 161 -8.60 9.17 10.77
N GLY A 162 -7.47 8.62 11.19
CA GLY A 162 -7.23 7.17 11.26
C GLY A 162 -6.63 6.55 10.00
N ILE A 163 -6.22 7.36 9.00
CA ILE A 163 -5.45 6.84 7.87
C ILE A 163 -4.15 6.17 8.34
N GLU A 164 -3.54 6.69 9.41
CA GLU A 164 -2.36 6.11 10.05
C GLU A 164 -2.66 4.74 10.64
N ASP A 165 -3.72 4.65 11.45
CA ASP A 165 -4.15 3.41 12.11
C ASP A 165 -4.51 2.35 11.07
N GLU A 166 -5.19 2.76 10.00
CA GLU A 166 -5.59 1.87 8.91
C GLU A 166 -4.38 1.36 8.11
N THR A 167 -3.40 2.25 7.85
CA THR A 167 -2.14 1.88 7.21
C THR A 167 -1.35 0.90 8.09
N GLU A 168 -1.30 1.15 9.40
CA GLU A 168 -0.63 0.28 10.36
C GLU A 168 -1.32 -1.09 10.49
N ARG A 169 -2.65 -1.12 10.55
CA ARG A 169 -3.44 -2.36 10.51
C ARG A 169 -3.04 -3.18 9.29
N ARG A 170 -3.01 -2.56 8.10
CA ARG A 170 -2.69 -3.29 6.88
C ARG A 170 -1.26 -3.83 6.86
N ILE A 171 -0.29 -3.06 7.36
CA ILE A 171 1.10 -3.51 7.52
C ILE A 171 1.16 -4.74 8.42
N ASN A 172 0.45 -4.74 9.55
CA ASN A 172 0.44 -5.87 10.49
C ASN A 172 -0.17 -7.12 9.86
N GLU A 173 -1.25 -6.99 9.09
CA GLU A 173 -1.86 -8.12 8.36
C GLU A 173 -0.91 -8.72 7.33
N LEU A 174 -0.18 -7.87 6.59
CA LEU A 174 0.80 -8.32 5.60
C LEU A 174 1.95 -9.10 6.29
N TYR A 175 2.43 -8.65 7.45
CA TYR A 175 3.42 -9.40 8.23
C TYR A 175 2.88 -10.74 8.74
N GLN A 176 1.65 -10.79 9.25
CA GLN A 176 1.03 -12.05 9.67
C GLN A 176 0.91 -13.03 8.50
N LYS A 177 0.49 -12.53 7.33
CA LYS A 177 0.39 -13.32 6.11
C LYS A 177 1.76 -13.85 5.66
N LEU A 178 2.80 -13.03 5.74
CA LEU A 178 4.17 -13.44 5.45
C LEU A 178 4.66 -14.55 6.39
N GLU A 179 4.34 -14.45 7.69
CA GLU A 179 4.68 -15.48 8.67
C GLU A 179 4.02 -16.83 8.35
N VAL A 180 2.74 -16.81 7.96
CA VAL A 180 2.02 -18.02 7.52
C VAL A 180 2.68 -18.63 6.28
N LEU A 181 2.99 -17.81 5.27
CA LEU A 181 3.65 -18.29 4.05
C LEU A 181 5.05 -18.85 4.31
N ASN A 182 5.79 -18.33 5.30
CA ASN A 182 7.08 -18.86 5.71
C ASN A 182 6.99 -20.23 6.40
N LYS A 183 5.85 -20.55 7.04
CA LYS A 183 5.60 -21.89 7.61
C LYS A 183 5.15 -22.91 6.56
N LEU A 184 4.64 -22.44 5.42
CA LEU A 184 4.09 -23.27 4.34
C LEU A 184 5.09 -23.58 3.21
N SER A 185 6.16 -22.79 3.10
CA SER A 185 7.29 -22.99 2.18
C SER A 185 8.33 -23.93 2.78
#